data_AF-A0A2M7SN29-F1
#
_entry.id   AF-A0A2M7SN29-F1
#
_cell.length_a   1.000
_cell.length_b   1.000
_cell.length_c   1.000
_cell.angle_alpha   90.00
_cell.angle_beta   90.00
_cell.angle_gamma   90.00
#
_symmetry.space_group_name_H-M   'P 1'
#
loop_
_entity.id
_entity.type
_entity.pdbx_description
1 polymer ?
#
loop_
_entity_poly.entity_id
_entity_poly.type
_entity_poly.pdbx_seq_one_letter_code
_entity_poly.pdbx_strand_id
1 'polypeptide(L)'
;AVFGDSDFANNSYLNILGNRDLFLNTLNWMAEEEGLISIRPKDTDYNPVILSRAMGKVIFFVPVVIIPAMILLAGIVVLSVKRWKK
;
A
#
# COMPACT_ATOMS: atom_id res chain seq x y z
N ALA A 1 -25.35 -11.16 6.81
CA ALA A 1 -24.21 -11.00 5.86
C ALA A 1 -23.27 -12.21 5.98
N VAL A 2 -22.44 -12.46 4.97
CA VAL A 2 -21.41 -13.51 4.99
C VAL A 2 -20.08 -12.88 4.58
N PHE A 3 -19.00 -13.16 5.32
CA PHE A 3 -17.65 -12.67 5.04
C PHE A 3 -16.68 -13.84 4.90
N GLY A 4 -15.63 -13.65 4.10
CA GLY A 4 -14.60 -14.66 3.87
C GLY A 4 -13.52 -14.75 4.95
N ASP A 5 -13.52 -13.79 5.89
CA ASP A 5 -12.57 -13.68 6.99
C ASP A 5 -13.22 -12.91 8.15
N SER A 6 -12.88 -13.24 9.39
CA SER A 6 -13.34 -12.58 10.61
C SER A 6 -12.35 -11.57 11.17
N ASP A 7 -11.11 -11.51 10.68
CA ASP A 7 -10.08 -10.64 11.24
C ASP A 7 -10.45 -9.14 11.17
N PHE A 8 -11.32 -8.73 10.25
CA PHE A 8 -11.83 -7.36 10.22
C PHE A 8 -12.59 -6.95 11.50
N ALA A 9 -13.18 -7.90 12.22
CA ALA A 9 -13.86 -7.65 13.49
C ALA A 9 -12.93 -7.78 14.72
N ASN A 10 -11.67 -8.13 14.52
CA ASN A 10 -10.68 -8.27 15.59
C ASN A 10 -10.21 -6.88 16.07
N ASN A 11 -10.09 -6.68 17.38
CA ASN A 11 -9.63 -5.43 18.00
C ASN A 11 -8.29 -4.93 17.43
N SER A 12 -7.39 -5.83 17.02
CA SER A 12 -6.10 -5.48 16.42
C SER A 12 -6.24 -4.82 15.04
N TYR A 13 -7.30 -5.13 14.30
CA TYR A 13 -7.53 -4.67 12.93
C TYR A 13 -8.76 -3.78 12.78
N LEU A 14 -9.55 -3.60 13.85
CA LEU A 14 -10.82 -2.87 13.81
C LEU A 14 -10.66 -1.43 13.31
N ASN A 15 -9.62 -0.72 13.76
CA ASN A 15 -9.37 0.67 13.37
C ASN A 15 -8.50 0.81 12.11
N ILE A 16 -8.35 -0.24 11.30
CA ILE A 16 -7.52 -0.24 10.10
C ILE A 16 -8.44 -0.36 8.87
N LEU A 17 -8.10 0.36 7.79
CA LEU A 17 -8.71 0.22 6.45
C LEU A 17 -10.26 0.27 6.41
N GLY A 18 -10.91 0.89 7.39
CA GLY A 18 -12.38 1.01 7.45
C GLY A 18 -13.10 -0.23 8.00
N ASN A 19 -12.38 -1.17 8.61
CA ASN A 19 -12.94 -2.40 9.18
C ASN A 19 -14.05 -2.14 10.21
N ARG A 20 -13.88 -1.14 11.08
CA ARG A 20 -14.89 -0.70 12.05
C ARG A 20 -16.19 -0.31 11.37
N ASP A 21 -16.11 0.46 10.28
CA ASP A 21 -17.30 0.97 9.60
C ASP A 21 -18.02 -0.16 8.85
N LEU A 22 -17.27 -1.05 8.21
CA LEU A 22 -17.83 -2.25 7.59
C LEU A 22 -18.58 -3.12 8.61
N PHE A 23 -17.96 -3.37 9.77
CA PHE A 23 -18.55 -4.18 10.84
C PHE A 23 -19.82 -3.53 11.40
N LEU A 24 -19.75 -2.25 11.79
CA LEU A 24 -20.89 -1.55 12.38
C LEU A 24 -22.04 -1.36 11.40
N ASN A 25 -21.77 -1.02 10.14
CA ASN A 25 -22.83 -0.89 9.12
C ASN A 25 -23.50 -2.23 8.83
N THR A 26 -22.76 -3.34 8.89
CA THR A 26 -23.34 -4.67 8.74
C THR A 26 -24.23 -5.03 9.92
N LEU A 27 -23.82 -4.72 11.15
CA LEU A 27 -24.66 -4.91 12.34
C LEU A 27 -25.93 -4.06 12.27
N ASN A 28 -25.81 -2.78 11.91
CA ASN A 28 -26.96 -1.87 11.76
C ASN A 28 -27.94 -2.39 10.72
N TRP A 29 -27.45 -2.90 9.58
CA TRP A 29 -28.29 -3.53 8.57
C TRP A 29 -29.01 -4.78 9.09
N MET A 30 -28.31 -5.64 9.84
CA MET A 30 -28.89 -6.84 10.45
C MET A 30 -29.89 -6.53 11.58
N ALA A 31 -29.73 -5.39 12.24
CA ALA A 31 -30.62 -4.92 13.31
C ALA A 31 -31.82 -4.13 12.77
N GLU A 32 -31.98 -3.98 11.45
CA GLU A 32 -33.00 -3.14 10.82
C GLU A 32 -32.87 -1.64 11.20
N GLU A 33 -31.69 -1.23 11.67
CA GLU A 33 -31.35 0.15 12.03
C GLU A 33 -30.62 0.86 10.86
N GLU A 34 -31.21 0.80 9.66
CA GLU A 34 -30.59 1.33 8.44
C GLU A 34 -30.29 2.84 8.52
N GLY A 35 -31.04 3.59 9.33
CA GLY A 35 -30.80 5.01 9.58
C GLY A 35 -29.45 5.32 10.25
N LEU A 36 -28.78 4.32 10.81
CA LEU A 36 -27.44 4.45 11.41
C LEU A 36 -26.31 4.09 10.43
N ILE A 37 -26.64 3.57 9.24
CA ILE A 37 -25.65 3.31 8.19
C ILE A 37 -25.20 4.66 7.62
N SER A 38 -23.93 5.01 7.85
CA SER A 38 -23.36 6.27 7.41
C SER A 38 -21.94 6.11 6.90
N ILE A 39 -21.57 6.97 5.95
CA ILE A 39 -20.17 7.13 5.52
C ILE A 39 -19.55 8.13 6.50
N ARG A 40 -18.78 7.61 7.46
CA ARG A 40 -18.09 8.48 8.42
C ARG A 40 -17.02 9.29 7.67
N PRO A 41 -16.80 10.57 8.03
CA PRO A 41 -15.69 11.33 7.51
C PRO A 41 -14.40 10.55 7.80
N LYS A 42 -13.54 10.40 6.78
CA LYS A 42 -12.23 9.81 7.01
C LYS A 42 -11.47 10.71 7.97
N ASP A 43 -11.18 10.20 9.16
CA ASP A 43 -10.23 10.86 10.05
C ASP A 43 -8.97 11.11 9.23
N THR A 44 -8.56 12.38 9.16
CA THR A 44 -7.34 12.76 8.46
C THR A 44 -6.20 12.30 9.35
N ASP A 45 -5.96 10.99 9.35
CA ASP A 45 -4.84 10.40 10.09
C ASP A 45 -3.58 11.04 9.54
N TYR A 46 -3.05 11.98 10.32
CA TYR A 46 -1.73 12.51 10.11
C TYR A 46 -0.75 11.38 10.44
N ASN A 47 -0.50 10.55 9.43
CA ASN A 47 0.54 9.53 9.43
C ASN A 47 1.77 10.12 8.74
N PRO A 48 2.58 10.93 9.45
CA PRO A 48 3.82 11.43 8.87
C PRO A 48 4.69 10.22 8.57
N VAL A 49 5.15 10.10 7.33
CA VAL A 49 6.14 9.09 6.98
C VAL A 49 7.46 9.52 7.59
N ILE A 50 7.78 9.01 8.77
CA ILE A 50 9.03 9.30 9.46
C ILE A 50 10.14 8.46 8.82
N LEU A 51 10.76 9.00 7.77
CA LEU A 51 11.90 8.37 7.12
C LEU A 51 13.18 8.68 7.89
N SER A 52 13.95 7.64 8.22
CA SER A 52 15.36 7.83 8.56
C SER A 52 16.09 8.44 7.38
N ARG A 53 17.09 9.31 7.63
CA ARG A 53 17.93 9.89 6.56
C ARG A 53 18.54 8.82 5.65
N ALA A 54 18.82 7.62 6.20
CA ALA A 54 19.30 6.48 5.42
C ALA A 54 18.23 5.92 4.48
N MET A 55 16.98 5.76 4.95
CA MET A 55 15.86 5.28 4.15
C MET A 55 15.52 6.25 3.02
N GLY A 56 15.54 7.57 3.29
CA GLY A 56 15.33 8.57 2.25
C GLY A 56 16.36 8.50 1.13
N LYS A 57 17.64 8.25 1.44
CA LYS A 57 18.68 8.04 0.43
C LYS A 57 18.40 6.79 -0.41
N VAL A 58 18.03 5.67 0.22
CA VAL A 58 17.74 4.43 -0.50
C VAL A 58 16.57 4.62 -1.47
N ILE A 59 15.48 5.24 -1.01
CA ILE A 59 14.28 5.51 -1.82
C ILE A 59 14.59 6.41 -3.02
N PHE A 60 15.56 7.32 -2.90
CA PHE A 60 15.99 8.15 -4.03
C PHE A 60 16.96 7.42 -4.97
N PHE A 61 18.06 6.90 -4.44
CA PHE A 61 19.16 6.38 -5.27
C PHE A 61 18.81 5.07 -5.99
N VAL A 62 18.00 4.20 -5.40
CA VAL A 62 17.65 2.92 -6.02
C VAL A 62 16.87 3.13 -7.34
N PRO A 63 15.69 3.78 -7.34
CA PRO A 63 14.91 3.93 -8.57
C PRO A 63 15.49 4.97 -9.53
N VAL A 64 16.12 6.04 -9.03
CA VAL A 64 16.57 7.16 -9.89
C VAL A 64 17.96 6.91 -10.47
N VAL A 65 18.85 6.21 -9.76
CA VAL A 65 20.25 6.05 -10.16
C VAL A 65 20.57 4.60 -10.50
N ILE A 66 20.34 3.68 -9.56
CA ILE A 66 20.80 2.29 -9.70
C ILE A 66 20.05 1.56 -10.82
N ILE A 67 18.72 1.65 -10.85
CA ILE A 67 17.91 0.96 -11.88
C ILE A 67 18.26 1.47 -13.29
N PRO A 68 18.28 2.79 -13.58
CA PRO A 68 18.68 3.28 -14.90
C PRO A 68 20.12 2.92 -15.27
N ALA A 69 21.06 3.00 -14.32
CA ALA A 69 22.45 2.63 -14.57
C ALA A 69 22.59 1.14 -14.94
N MET A 70 21.87 0.24 -14.25
CA MET A 70 21.83 -1.19 -14.57
C MET A 70 21.33 -1.44 -16.00
N ILE A 71 20.27 -0.74 -16.41
CA ILE A 71 19.71 -0.86 -17.77
C ILE A 71 20.72 -0.38 -18.82
N LEU A 72 21.38 0.76 -18.58
CA LEU A 72 22.41 1.30 -19.47
C LEU A 72 23.60 0.34 -19.58
N LEU A 73 24.09 -0.19 -18.47
CA LEU A 73 25.19 -1.17 -18.45
C LEU A 73 24.81 -2.43 -19.23
N ALA A 74 23.61 -2.96 -19.03
CA ALA A 74 23.12 -4.11 -19.79
C ALA A 74 23.11 -3.81 -21.31
N GLY A 75 22.64 -2.62 -21.71
CA GLY A 75 22.67 -2.19 -23.10
C GLY A 75 24.09 -2.11 -23.68
N ILE A 76 25.03 -1.51 -22.95
CA ILE A 76 26.44 -1.40 -23.35
C ILE A 76 27.08 -2.79 -23.51
N VAL A 77 26.82 -3.70 -22.57
CA VAL A 77 27.33 -5.08 -22.62
C VAL A 77 26.80 -5.79 -23.86
N VAL A 78 25.50 -5.72 -24.13
CA VAL A 78 24.87 -6.35 -25.31
C VAL A 78 25.47 -5.80 -26.61
N LEU A 79 25.65 -4.49 -26.73
CA LEU A 79 26.27 -3.86 -27.90
C LEU A 79 27.73 -4.28 -28.07
N SER A 80 28.50 -4.34 -26.99
CA SER A 80 29.92 -4.72 -27.02
C SER A 80 30.11 -6.17 -27.45
N VAL A 81 29.30 -7.09 -26.89
CA VAL A 81 29.28 -8.51 -27.30
C VAL A 81 28.90 -8.67 -28.77
N LYS A 82 27.89 -7.92 -29.24
CA LYS A 82 27.49 -7.95 -30.66
C LYS A 82 28.62 -7.48 -31.59
N ARG A 83 29.38 -6.45 -31.19
CA ARG A 83 30.49 -5.91 -31.97
C ARG A 83 31.69 -6.85 -32.05
N TRP A 84 31.95 -7.66 -31.01
CA TRP A 84 33.06 -8.63 -30.99
C TRP A 84 32.77 -9.91 -31.79
N LYS A 85 31.50 -10.24 -32.05
CA LYS A 85 31.11 -11.41 -32.84
C LYS A 85 31.04 -11.15 -34.35
N LYS A 86 31.28 -9.92 -34.80
CA LYS A 86 31.29 -9.51 -36.21
C LYS A 86 32.73 -9.23 -36.64
#